data_AF-A0A839XKL6-F1
#
_entry.id   AF-A0A839XKL6-F1
#
_cell.length_a   1.000
_cell.length_b   1.000
_cell.length_c   1.000
_cell.angle_alpha   90.00
_cell.angle_beta   90.00
_cell.angle_gamma   90.00
#
_symmetry.space_group_name_H-M   'P 1'
#
loop_
_entity.id
_entity.type
_entity.pdbx_description
1 polymer ?
#
loop_
_entity_poly.entity_id
_entity_poly.type
_entity_poly.pdbx_seq_one_letter_code
_entity_poly.pdbx_strand_id
1 'polypeptide(L)'
;MSVFWGVLAAIGAIIVLVVGAGVTAFVVARMRLRRQLARQQKESAEFPAWARDHGYEYAEEYPESEVERIRGMGALRPFSDFALSRAHHVFYDTESEKARFVFQLTVYSDPHADAPPRGALTVAVAEVPARKPPHAEDIHVRTKNRREPSIHAHGRWVTSYVGGPLTFASMEIVTTGLERHLDTT
;
A
#
# COMPACT_ATOMS: atom_id res chain seq x y z
N MET A 1 50.91 -22.79 3.50
CA MET A 1 50.32 -21.45 3.74
C MET A 1 49.43 -20.94 2.60
N SER A 2 49.45 -21.52 1.39
CA SER A 2 48.70 -20.99 0.22
C SER A 2 47.18 -21.16 0.25
N VAL A 3 46.68 -22.28 0.79
CA VAL A 3 45.23 -22.61 0.77
C VAL A 3 44.40 -21.68 1.66
N PHE A 4 44.92 -21.34 2.85
CA PHE A 4 44.24 -20.44 3.81
C PHE A 4 44.00 -19.04 3.24
N TRP A 5 45.02 -18.46 2.58
CA TRP A 5 44.89 -17.17 1.90
C TRP A 5 43.93 -17.22 0.71
N GLY A 6 43.91 -18.33 -0.03
CA GLY A 6 42.94 -18.55 -1.11
C GLY A 6 41.48 -18.57 -0.62
N VAL A 7 41.22 -19.24 0.50
CA VAL A 7 39.88 -19.27 1.12
C VAL A 7 39.46 -17.89 1.62
N LEU A 8 40.35 -17.15 2.28
CA LEU A 8 40.09 -15.77 2.72
C LEU A 8 39.77 -14.84 1.55
N ALA A 9 40.51 -14.94 0.44
CA ALA A 9 40.25 -14.16 -0.77
C ALA A 9 38.88 -14.51 -1.39
N ALA A 10 38.51 -15.79 -1.43
CA ALA A 10 37.21 -16.23 -1.93
C ALA A 10 36.05 -15.71 -1.07
N ILE A 11 36.17 -15.80 0.27
CA ILE A 11 35.17 -15.24 1.20
C ILE A 11 35.05 -13.72 1.02
N GLY A 12 36.18 -13.02 0.92
CA GLY A 12 36.19 -11.57 0.68
C GLY A 12 35.47 -11.19 -0.62
N ALA A 13 35.73 -11.90 -1.71
CA ALA A 13 35.08 -11.67 -2.99
C ALA A 13 33.55 -11.89 -2.92
N ILE A 14 33.10 -12.94 -2.22
CA ILE A 14 31.67 -13.22 -2.02
C ILE A 14 31.02 -12.10 -1.22
N ILE A 15 31.64 -11.65 -0.13
CA ILE A 15 31.12 -10.55 0.70
C ILE A 15 30.98 -9.28 -0.14
N VAL A 16 32.01 -8.91 -0.90
CA VAL A 16 31.97 -7.72 -1.79
C VAL A 16 30.85 -7.85 -2.82
N LEU A 17 30.66 -9.03 -3.41
CA LEU A 17 29.61 -9.25 -4.40
C LEU A 17 28.21 -9.13 -3.78
N VAL A 18 27.98 -9.73 -2.61
CA VAL A 18 26.69 -9.67 -1.90
C VAL A 18 26.37 -8.24 -1.46
N VAL A 19 27.34 -7.55 -0.85
CA VAL A 19 27.19 -6.15 -0.42
C VAL A 19 26.97 -5.24 -1.63
N GLY A 20 27.74 -5.41 -2.70
CA GLY A 20 27.60 -4.66 -3.95
C GLY A 20 26.21 -4.82 -4.55
N ALA A 21 25.73 -6.06 -4.68
CA ALA A 21 24.38 -6.35 -5.18
C ALA A 21 23.28 -5.72 -4.29
N GLY A 22 23.45 -5.79 -2.95
CA GLY A 22 22.53 -5.17 -2.01
C GLY A 22 22.46 -3.65 -2.15
N VAL A 23 23.62 -2.99 -2.27
CA VAL A 23 23.71 -1.53 -2.46
C VAL A 23 23.08 -1.11 -3.78
N THR A 24 23.39 -1.81 -4.89
CA THR A 24 22.79 -1.51 -6.20
C THR A 24 21.27 -1.66 -6.17
N ALA A 25 20.76 -2.75 -5.58
CA ALA A 25 19.33 -2.97 -5.45
C ALA A 25 18.66 -1.85 -4.63
N PHE A 26 19.28 -1.44 -3.52
CA PHE A 26 18.79 -0.34 -2.68
C PHE A 26 18.75 1.00 -3.42
N VAL A 27 19.82 1.36 -4.13
CA VAL A 27 19.89 2.62 -4.90
C VAL A 27 18.82 2.66 -5.98
N VAL A 28 18.65 1.57 -6.75
CA VAL A 28 17.63 1.47 -7.79
C VAL A 28 16.22 1.62 -7.21
N ALA A 29 15.93 0.92 -6.10
CA ALA A 29 14.65 1.02 -5.40
C ALA A 29 14.39 2.46 -4.92
N ARG A 30 15.41 3.11 -4.35
CA ARG A 30 15.30 4.49 -3.84
C ARG A 30 15.06 5.50 -4.95
N MET A 31 15.74 5.37 -6.09
CA MET A 31 15.50 6.24 -7.26
C MET A 31 14.08 6.07 -7.81
N ARG A 32 13.60 4.83 -7.89
CA ARG A 32 12.24 4.54 -8.35
C ARG A 32 11.20 5.19 -7.44
N LEU A 33 11.34 5.03 -6.12
CA LEU A 33 10.45 5.65 -5.14
C LEU A 33 10.45 7.18 -5.28
N ARG A 34 11.62 7.81 -5.42
CA ARG A 34 11.72 9.27 -5.62
C ARG A 34 10.97 9.73 -6.88
N ARG A 35 11.09 9.00 -7.99
CA ARG A 35 10.36 9.32 -9.23
C ARG A 35 8.85 9.19 -9.05
N GLN A 36 8.40 8.16 -8.33
CA GLN A 36 6.98 7.95 -8.07
C GLN A 36 6.41 9.02 -7.13
N LEU A 37 7.14 9.43 -6.10
CA LEU A 37 6.75 10.54 -5.21
C LEU A 37 6.72 11.87 -5.96
N ALA A 38 7.72 12.13 -6.82
CA ALA A 38 7.72 13.33 -7.66
C ALA A 38 6.55 13.36 -8.65
N ARG A 39 6.09 12.17 -9.11
CA ARG A 39 4.89 12.06 -9.93
C ARG A 39 3.62 12.31 -9.11
N GLN A 40 3.50 11.69 -7.95
CA GLN A 40 2.40 11.96 -7.02
C GLN A 40 2.29 13.45 -6.70
N GLN A 41 3.39 14.12 -6.41
CA GLN A 41 3.39 15.55 -6.10
C GLN A 41 2.87 16.42 -7.26
N LYS A 42 3.05 15.98 -8.50
CA LYS A 42 2.47 16.67 -9.67
C LYS A 42 0.98 16.39 -9.79
N GLU A 43 0.57 15.15 -9.54
CA GLU A 43 -0.82 14.70 -9.64
C GLU A 43 -1.68 15.14 -8.43
N SER A 44 -1.08 15.43 -7.28
CA SER A 44 -1.81 15.69 -6.04
C SER A 44 -2.69 16.93 -6.09
N ALA A 45 -2.34 17.91 -6.93
CA ALA A 45 -3.18 19.08 -7.17
C ALA A 45 -4.53 18.73 -7.83
N GLU A 46 -4.59 17.60 -8.55
CA GLU A 46 -5.78 17.13 -9.26
C GLU A 46 -6.59 16.10 -8.46
N PHE A 47 -6.09 15.64 -7.30
CA PHE A 47 -6.79 14.67 -6.45
C PHE A 47 -8.18 15.13 -6.01
N PRO A 48 -8.42 16.39 -5.57
CA PRO A 48 -9.77 16.84 -5.21
C PRO A 48 -10.73 16.84 -6.41
N ALA A 49 -10.24 17.05 -7.63
CA ALA A 49 -11.06 16.97 -8.83
C ALA A 49 -11.44 15.52 -9.13
N TRP A 50 -10.46 14.62 -9.12
CA TRP A 50 -10.69 13.19 -9.31
C TRP A 50 -11.67 12.62 -8.29
N ALA A 51 -11.55 13.01 -7.01
CA ALA A 51 -12.45 12.58 -5.96
C ALA A 51 -13.91 12.90 -6.31
N ARG A 52 -14.19 14.15 -6.66
CA ARG A 52 -15.53 14.61 -7.07
C ARG A 52 -16.06 13.87 -8.29
N ASP A 53 -15.21 13.65 -9.30
CA ASP A 53 -15.60 12.94 -10.53
C ASP A 53 -15.98 11.47 -10.28
N HIS A 54 -15.51 10.89 -9.17
CA HIS A 54 -15.73 9.49 -8.80
C HIS A 54 -16.64 9.32 -7.56
N GLY A 55 -17.30 10.39 -7.11
CA GLY A 55 -18.22 10.34 -5.96
C GLY A 55 -17.54 10.20 -4.60
N TYR A 56 -16.28 10.60 -4.48
CA TYR A 56 -15.53 10.65 -3.23
C TYR A 56 -15.37 12.09 -2.72
N GLU A 57 -15.29 12.23 -1.41
CA GLU A 57 -14.66 13.38 -0.75
C GLU A 57 -13.16 13.15 -0.62
N TYR A 58 -12.39 14.23 -0.52
CA TYR A 58 -10.93 14.19 -0.42
C TYR A 58 -10.44 14.94 0.81
N ALA A 59 -9.52 14.31 1.55
CA ALA A 59 -8.77 14.92 2.63
C ALA A 59 -7.28 14.56 2.52
N GLU A 60 -6.38 15.47 2.88
CA GLU A 60 -4.93 15.18 2.87
C GLU A 60 -4.55 14.17 3.95
N GLU A 61 -5.20 14.24 5.10
CA GLU A 61 -5.07 13.31 6.22
C GLU A 61 -6.43 12.69 6.54
N TYR A 62 -6.42 11.51 7.17
CA TYR A 62 -7.66 10.83 7.51
C TYR A 62 -8.47 11.64 8.54
N PRO A 63 -9.74 11.99 8.27
CA PRO A 63 -10.52 12.81 9.18
C PRO A 63 -10.79 12.05 10.49
N GLU A 64 -10.52 12.69 11.63
CA GLU A 64 -10.70 12.08 12.96
C GLU A 64 -12.13 11.58 13.19
N SER A 65 -13.13 12.25 12.60
CA SER A 65 -14.54 11.89 12.69
C SER A 65 -14.87 10.52 12.08
N GLU A 66 -14.07 10.03 11.14
CA GLU A 66 -14.28 8.75 10.46
C GLU A 66 -13.51 7.59 11.09
N VAL A 67 -12.67 7.84 12.11
CA VAL A 67 -11.76 6.82 12.69
C VAL A 67 -12.52 5.62 13.24
N GLU A 68 -13.70 5.83 13.85
CA GLU A 68 -14.53 4.72 14.33
C GLU A 68 -15.12 3.90 13.16
N ARG A 69 -15.32 4.51 11.98
CA ARG A 69 -15.88 3.82 10.80
C ARG A 69 -14.92 2.76 10.27
N ILE A 70 -13.61 3.01 10.35
CA ILE A 70 -12.56 2.07 9.93
C ILE A 70 -12.13 1.08 11.02
N ARG A 71 -12.83 1.07 12.16
CA ARG A 71 -12.56 0.10 13.23
C ARG A 71 -12.78 -1.33 12.72
N GLY A 72 -11.81 -2.19 13.03
CA GLY A 72 -11.78 -3.59 12.60
C GLY A 72 -10.91 -3.87 11.37
N MET A 73 -10.38 -2.85 10.69
CA MET A 73 -9.44 -3.06 9.57
C MET A 73 -8.05 -3.56 10.01
N GLY A 74 -7.70 -3.48 11.30
CA GLY A 74 -6.36 -3.82 11.80
C GLY A 74 -5.94 -5.28 11.53
N ALA A 75 -6.88 -6.20 11.36
CA ALA A 75 -6.59 -7.59 11.00
C ALA A 75 -6.30 -7.78 9.50
N LEU A 76 -6.62 -6.79 8.66
CA LEU A 76 -6.41 -6.89 7.22
C LEU A 76 -4.98 -6.48 6.85
N ARG A 77 -4.43 -7.14 5.83
CA ARG A 77 -3.30 -6.59 5.10
C ARG A 77 -3.75 -5.39 4.24
N PRO A 78 -2.95 -4.33 4.13
CA PRO A 78 -1.60 -4.19 4.70
C PRO A 78 -1.54 -3.67 6.15
N PHE A 79 -2.66 -3.35 6.79
CA PHE A 79 -2.67 -2.74 8.14
C PHE A 79 -2.03 -3.62 9.22
N SER A 80 -2.29 -4.92 9.17
CA SER A 80 -1.70 -5.90 10.10
C SER A 80 -0.18 -6.00 9.99
N ASP A 81 0.38 -5.69 8.82
CA ASP A 81 1.80 -5.83 8.52
C ASP A 81 2.62 -4.58 8.96
N PHE A 82 1.96 -3.46 9.25
CA PHE A 82 2.63 -2.16 9.50
C PHE A 82 2.13 -1.44 10.76
N ALA A 83 2.77 -1.73 11.89
CA ALA A 83 2.50 -1.08 13.18
C ALA A 83 2.70 0.46 13.17
N LEU A 84 3.61 0.96 12.34
CA LEU A 84 3.92 2.39 12.20
C LEU A 84 3.60 2.86 10.78
N SER A 85 2.31 3.04 10.52
CA SER A 85 1.82 3.52 9.24
C SER A 85 0.83 4.67 9.42
N ARG A 86 0.80 5.59 8.45
CA ARG A 86 -0.14 6.73 8.42
C ARG A 86 -0.83 6.80 7.07
N ALA A 87 -2.12 7.07 7.07
CA ALA A 87 -2.89 7.29 5.86
C ALA A 87 -2.74 8.74 5.39
N HIS A 88 -2.49 8.93 4.10
CA HIS A 88 -2.36 10.21 3.41
C HIS A 88 -3.19 10.19 2.14
N HIS A 89 -3.64 11.36 1.68
CA HIS A 89 -4.47 11.54 0.48
C HIS A 89 -5.66 10.57 0.48
N VAL A 90 -6.58 10.80 1.41
CA VAL A 90 -7.72 9.94 1.68
C VAL A 90 -8.90 10.38 0.85
N PHE A 91 -9.42 9.44 0.06
CA PHE A 91 -10.64 9.54 -0.72
C PHE A 91 -11.68 8.68 -0.01
N TYR A 92 -12.81 9.24 0.37
CA TYR A 92 -13.83 8.52 1.13
C TYR A 92 -15.22 8.84 0.63
N ASP A 93 -16.09 7.84 0.66
CA ASP A 93 -17.48 7.95 0.21
C ASP A 93 -18.38 8.26 1.42
N THR A 94 -19.04 9.42 1.37
CA THR A 94 -19.98 9.89 2.40
C THR A 94 -21.44 9.58 2.07
N GLU A 95 -21.76 9.23 0.83
CA GLU A 95 -23.13 9.04 0.36
C GLU A 95 -23.57 7.57 0.34
N SER A 96 -22.63 6.64 0.23
CA SER A 96 -22.94 5.21 0.26
C SER A 96 -23.25 4.69 1.67
N GLU A 97 -24.29 3.84 1.77
CA GLU A 97 -24.56 3.02 2.97
C GLU A 97 -23.38 2.13 3.38
N LYS A 98 -22.42 1.92 2.47
CA LYS A 98 -21.21 1.12 2.69
C LYS A 98 -19.98 2.00 2.60
N ALA A 99 -19.11 1.91 3.60
CA ALA A 99 -17.89 2.70 3.61
C ALA A 99 -16.93 2.27 2.47
N ARG A 100 -16.47 3.22 1.68
CA ARG A 100 -15.41 3.03 0.67
C ARG A 100 -14.32 4.05 0.88
N PHE A 101 -13.07 3.58 0.82
CA PHE A 101 -11.89 4.40 0.99
C PHE A 101 -10.85 4.07 -0.07
N VAL A 102 -10.15 5.09 -0.56
CA VAL A 102 -8.89 4.93 -1.31
C VAL A 102 -7.87 5.86 -0.65
N PHE A 103 -6.65 5.39 -0.40
CA PHE A 103 -5.63 6.23 0.23
C PHE A 103 -4.22 5.69 0.05
N GLN A 104 -3.23 6.52 0.38
CA GLN A 104 -1.86 6.10 0.55
C GLN A 104 -1.61 5.68 1.99
N LEU A 105 -1.17 4.45 2.20
CA LEU A 105 -0.57 4.02 3.47
C LEU A 105 0.95 4.21 3.41
N THR A 106 1.45 5.21 4.13
CA THR A 106 2.90 5.48 4.26
C THR A 106 3.46 4.74 5.47
N VAL A 107 4.53 3.98 5.28
CA VAL A 107 5.20 3.19 6.33
C VAL A 107 6.44 3.92 6.82
N TYR A 108 6.58 4.04 8.13
CA TYR A 108 7.69 4.75 8.79
C TYR A 108 8.59 3.78 9.57
N SER A 109 9.85 4.15 9.76
CA SER A 109 10.79 3.39 10.61
C SER A 109 10.66 3.70 12.09
N ASP A 110 10.05 4.84 12.41
CA ASP A 110 10.05 5.45 13.73
C ASP A 110 8.71 6.19 13.91
N PRO A 111 8.09 6.18 15.11
CA PRO A 111 6.86 6.91 15.40
C PRO A 111 6.98 8.44 15.32
N HIS A 112 8.18 9.02 15.37
CA HIS A 112 8.38 10.48 15.32
C HIS A 112 7.73 11.13 14.08
N ALA A 113 7.26 12.38 14.22
CA ALA A 113 6.56 13.10 13.15
C ALA A 113 7.43 13.25 11.89
N ASP A 114 8.71 13.55 12.08
CA ASP A 114 9.69 13.84 11.03
C ASP A 114 10.42 12.59 10.49
N ALA A 115 10.00 11.39 10.89
CA ALA A 115 10.63 10.17 10.44
C ALA A 115 10.56 10.03 8.91
N PRO A 116 11.65 9.68 8.22
CA PRO A 116 11.61 9.50 6.78
C PRO A 116 10.75 8.28 6.41
N PRO A 117 9.92 8.36 5.35
CA PRO A 117 9.10 7.23 4.92
C PRO A 117 10.00 6.10 4.39
N ARG A 118 9.75 4.88 4.86
CA ARG A 118 10.40 3.66 4.35
C ARG A 118 9.74 3.13 3.09
N GLY A 119 8.44 3.36 2.97
CA GLY A 119 7.65 2.89 1.84
C GLY A 119 6.27 3.52 1.81
N ALA A 120 5.58 3.30 0.71
CA ALA A 120 4.19 3.69 0.52
C ALA A 120 3.47 2.54 -0.18
N LEU A 121 2.19 2.38 0.15
CA LEU A 121 1.26 1.52 -0.55
C LEU A 121 0.03 2.34 -0.93
N THR A 122 -0.53 2.09 -2.10
CA THR A 122 -1.88 2.55 -2.44
C THR A 122 -2.86 1.47 -2.01
N VAL A 123 -3.91 1.85 -1.31
CA VAL A 123 -4.90 0.93 -0.74
C VAL A 123 -6.30 1.44 -1.08
N ALA A 124 -7.15 0.54 -1.56
CA ALA A 124 -8.59 0.72 -1.62
C ALA A 124 -9.26 -0.24 -0.63
N VAL A 125 -10.30 0.21 0.05
CA VAL A 125 -11.05 -0.56 1.04
C VAL A 125 -12.54 -0.40 0.77
N ALA A 126 -13.28 -1.50 0.92
CA ALA A 126 -14.73 -1.48 0.92
C ALA A 126 -15.30 -2.28 2.09
N GLU A 127 -16.36 -1.75 2.67
CA GLU A 127 -17.25 -2.49 3.56
C GLU A 127 -18.24 -3.34 2.74
N VAL A 128 -18.36 -4.61 3.10
CA VAL A 128 -19.24 -5.58 2.44
C VAL A 128 -20.32 -6.01 3.44
N PRO A 129 -21.61 -6.00 3.05
CA PRO A 129 -22.70 -6.32 3.96
C PRO A 129 -22.66 -7.80 4.34
N ALA A 130 -23.01 -8.09 5.59
CA ALA A 130 -22.98 -9.42 6.20
C ALA A 130 -23.86 -10.49 5.51
N ARG A 131 -24.67 -10.14 4.49
CA ARG A 131 -25.61 -11.04 3.81
C ARG A 131 -25.09 -11.64 2.50
N LYS A 132 -23.91 -11.26 1.99
CA LYS A 132 -23.27 -11.97 0.88
C LYS A 132 -22.34 -13.04 1.43
N PRO A 133 -22.59 -14.34 1.18
CA PRO A 133 -21.62 -15.37 1.45
C PRO A 133 -20.40 -15.21 0.52
N PRO A 134 -19.19 -15.54 0.98
CA PRO A 134 -18.90 -15.99 2.33
C PRO A 134 -18.77 -14.76 3.24
N HIS A 135 -19.24 -14.84 4.48
CA HIS A 135 -18.55 -14.12 5.56
C HIS A 135 -17.07 -14.42 5.34
N ALA A 136 -16.27 -13.43 4.96
CA ALA A 136 -14.97 -13.68 4.38
C ALA A 136 -14.17 -14.58 5.34
N GLU A 137 -14.10 -15.88 5.01
CA GLU A 137 -12.98 -16.71 5.39
C GLU A 137 -11.75 -15.89 5.04
N ASP A 138 -10.71 -15.94 5.87
CA ASP A 138 -9.53 -15.10 5.70
C ASP A 138 -8.91 -15.34 4.31
N ILE A 139 -9.31 -14.53 3.33
CA ILE A 139 -8.97 -14.73 1.91
C ILE A 139 -7.83 -13.78 1.63
N HIS A 140 -6.69 -14.36 1.28
CA HIS A 140 -5.52 -13.62 0.84
C HIS A 140 -5.15 -14.02 -0.59
N VAL A 141 -5.50 -13.15 -1.54
CA VAL A 141 -5.06 -13.28 -2.93
C VAL A 141 -3.83 -12.41 -3.12
N ARG A 142 -2.65 -13.01 -2.95
CA ARG A 142 -1.38 -12.36 -3.25
C ARG A 142 -1.04 -12.54 -4.73
N THR A 143 -0.93 -11.44 -5.46
CA THR A 143 -0.42 -11.52 -6.83
C THR A 143 1.09 -11.81 -6.87
N LYS A 144 1.53 -12.54 -7.89
CA LYS A 144 2.95 -12.73 -8.23
C LYS A 144 3.51 -11.54 -9.00
N ASN A 145 2.64 -10.70 -9.58
CA ASN A 145 3.00 -9.56 -10.39
C ASN A 145 2.91 -8.26 -9.58
N ARG A 146 4.00 -7.51 -9.49
CA ARG A 146 4.05 -6.23 -8.74
C ARG A 146 3.15 -5.13 -9.30
N ARG A 147 2.55 -5.32 -10.47
CA ARG A 147 1.61 -4.37 -11.12
C ARG A 147 0.15 -4.73 -10.92
N GLU A 148 -0.13 -5.87 -10.30
CA GLU A 148 -1.49 -6.26 -9.96
C GLU A 148 -1.77 -5.92 -8.49
N PRO A 149 -3.04 -5.68 -8.13
CA PRO A 149 -3.41 -5.49 -6.74
C PRO A 149 -3.39 -6.84 -6.00
N SER A 150 -2.96 -6.82 -4.75
CA SER A 150 -3.23 -7.91 -3.81
C SER A 150 -4.55 -7.64 -3.11
N ILE A 151 -5.30 -8.69 -2.81
CA ILE A 151 -6.63 -8.58 -2.19
C ILE A 151 -6.63 -9.33 -0.88
N HIS A 152 -7.22 -8.71 0.14
CA HIS A 152 -7.43 -9.34 1.43
C HIS A 152 -8.84 -9.09 1.93
N ALA A 153 -9.54 -10.13 2.35
CA ALA A 153 -10.89 -10.03 2.90
C ALA A 153 -10.92 -10.66 4.29
N HIS A 154 -11.45 -9.92 5.26
CA HIS A 154 -11.57 -10.35 6.65
C HIS A 154 -12.79 -9.68 7.31
N GLY A 155 -13.69 -10.49 7.86
CA GLY A 155 -14.92 -10.01 8.47
C GLY A 155 -15.79 -9.25 7.46
N ARG A 156 -16.07 -7.97 7.73
CA ARG A 156 -16.88 -7.09 6.86
C ARG A 156 -16.07 -6.29 5.85
N TRP A 157 -14.75 -6.45 5.83
CA TRP A 157 -13.87 -5.58 5.08
C TRP A 157 -13.13 -6.33 3.99
N VAL A 158 -12.97 -5.66 2.85
CA VAL A 158 -12.12 -6.10 1.75
C VAL A 158 -11.13 -4.98 1.42
N THR A 159 -9.86 -5.32 1.30
CA THR A 159 -8.80 -4.42 0.87
C THR A 159 -8.24 -4.87 -0.47
N SER A 160 -7.88 -3.91 -1.30
CA SER A 160 -7.11 -4.07 -2.53
C SER A 160 -5.91 -3.14 -2.45
N TYR A 161 -4.69 -3.64 -2.60
CA TYR A 161 -3.50 -2.82 -2.40
C TYR A 161 -2.36 -3.15 -3.35
N VAL A 162 -1.58 -2.12 -3.68
CA VAL A 162 -0.38 -2.22 -4.53
C VAL A 162 0.76 -1.43 -3.91
N GLY A 163 1.99 -1.92 -4.08
CA GLY A 163 3.18 -1.23 -3.59
C GLY A 163 3.53 0.01 -4.40
N GLY A 164 3.82 1.11 -3.72
CA GLY A 164 4.14 2.41 -4.31
C GLY A 164 3.24 3.52 -3.77
N PRO A 165 3.56 4.78 -4.08
CA PRO A 165 2.74 5.91 -3.68
C PRO A 165 1.46 6.03 -4.53
N LEU A 166 0.53 6.84 -4.02
CA LEU A 166 -0.75 7.10 -4.64
C LEU A 166 -0.57 8.03 -5.86
N THR A 167 -1.02 7.53 -7.00
CA THR A 167 -0.98 8.14 -8.34
C THR A 167 -2.26 7.72 -9.05
N PHE A 168 -2.69 8.41 -10.10
CA PHE A 168 -3.89 8.02 -10.86
C PHE A 168 -3.84 6.56 -11.31
N ALA A 169 -2.69 6.13 -11.82
CA ALA A 169 -2.50 4.75 -12.26
C ALA A 169 -2.60 3.73 -11.10
N SER A 170 -2.11 4.07 -9.91
CA SER A 170 -2.20 3.16 -8.76
C SER A 170 -3.59 3.15 -8.13
N MET A 171 -4.31 4.28 -8.14
CA MET A 171 -5.72 4.35 -7.74
C MET A 171 -6.58 3.47 -8.64
N GLU A 172 -6.47 3.60 -9.96
CA GLU A 172 -7.19 2.77 -10.93
C GLU A 172 -6.93 1.27 -10.72
N ILE A 173 -5.67 0.88 -10.51
CA ILE A 173 -5.31 -0.52 -10.24
C ILE A 173 -6.03 -1.06 -9.01
N VAL A 174 -6.03 -0.32 -7.89
CA VAL A 174 -6.62 -0.82 -6.64
C VAL A 174 -8.15 -0.79 -6.67
N THR A 175 -8.76 0.23 -7.28
CA THR A 175 -10.23 0.34 -7.37
C THR A 175 -10.79 -0.71 -8.31
N THR A 176 -10.24 -0.86 -9.52
CA THR A 176 -10.67 -1.91 -10.46
C THR A 176 -10.43 -3.31 -9.88
N GLY A 177 -9.32 -3.51 -9.17
CA GLY A 177 -9.05 -4.78 -8.47
C GLY A 177 -10.09 -5.11 -7.41
N LEU A 178 -10.47 -4.10 -6.62
CA LEU A 178 -11.48 -4.22 -5.57
C LEU A 178 -12.86 -4.51 -6.18
N GLU A 179 -13.29 -3.72 -7.16
CA GLU A 179 -14.57 -3.89 -7.84
C GLU A 179 -14.71 -5.27 -8.46
N ARG A 180 -13.68 -5.73 -9.20
CA ARG A 180 -13.68 -7.07 -9.78
C ARG A 180 -13.90 -8.14 -8.72
N HIS A 181 -13.27 -8.01 -7.55
CA HIS A 181 -13.47 -8.98 -6.48
C HIS A 181 -14.87 -8.91 -5.89
N LEU A 182 -15.39 -7.71 -5.65
CA LEU A 182 -16.75 -7.48 -5.13
C LEU A 182 -17.85 -7.94 -6.10
N ASP A 183 -17.59 -7.98 -7.41
CA ASP A 183 -18.51 -8.48 -8.43
C ASP A 183 -18.49 -10.01 -8.52
N THR A 184 -17.33 -10.64 -8.27
CA THR A 184 -17.19 -12.10 -8.26
C THR A 184 -17.68 -12.78 -6.98
N THR A 185 -18.01 -12.01 -5.95
CA THR A 185 -18.41 -12.49 -4.61
C THR A 185 -19.82 -12.00 -4.27
#